data_AF-A0A661KKR0-F1
#
_entry.id   AF-A0A661KKR0-F1
#
_cell.length_a   1.000
_cell.length_b   1.000
_cell.length_c   1.000
_cell.angle_alpha   90.00
_cell.angle_beta   90.00
_cell.angle_gamma   90.00
#
_symmetry.space_group_name_H-M   'P 1'
#
loop_
_entity.id
_entity.type
_entity.pdbx_description
1 polymer ?
#
loop_
_entity_poly.entity_id
_entity_poly.type
_entity_poly.pdbx_seq_one_letter_code
_entity_poly.pdbx_strand_id
1 'polypeptide(L)' 'MRYSRRQDRKVSMYGFTGKFTYSGEIRDFLPLLKAGEVVHIGKATAFGFGKYKIREV' A
#
# COMPACT_ATOMS: atom_id res chain seq x y z
N MET A 1 -8.08 1.73 14.29
CA MET A 1 -9.09 2.82 14.30
C MET A 1 -8.40 4.10 14.75
N ARG A 2 -8.56 5.24 14.06
CA ARG A 2 -7.89 6.51 14.40
C ARG A 2 -8.92 7.59 14.74
N TYR A 3 -8.67 8.42 15.74
CA TYR A 3 -9.50 9.60 15.98
C TYR A 3 -9.01 10.81 15.17
N SER A 4 -9.90 11.46 14.43
CA SER A 4 -9.58 12.63 13.61
C SER A 4 -9.98 13.90 14.36
N ARG A 5 -9.00 14.62 14.93
CA ARG A 5 -9.23 15.91 15.58
C ARG A 5 -9.85 16.98 14.66
N ARG A 6 -9.56 16.92 13.35
CA ARG A 6 -10.16 17.85 12.36
C ARG A 6 -11.62 17.56 12.04
N GLN A 7 -12.09 16.32 12.23
CA GLN A 7 -13.47 15.91 11.91
C GLN A 7 -14.24 15.49 13.18
N ASP A 8 -13.62 15.67 14.34
CA ASP A 8 -14.12 15.29 15.67
C ASP A 8 -14.72 13.89 15.80
N ARG A 9 -14.19 12.91 15.05
CA ARG A 9 -14.75 11.55 15.00
C ARG A 9 -13.71 10.46 14.85
N LYS A 10 -14.09 9.24 15.23
CA LYS A 10 -13.32 8.02 14.91
C LYS A 10 -13.46 7.72 13.42
N VAL A 11 -12.32 7.48 12.78
CA VAL A 11 -12.19 7.08 11.39
C VAL A 11 -11.68 5.65 11.36
N SER A 12 -12.47 4.78 10.75
CA SER A 12 -12.06 3.41 10.50
C SER A 12 -10.99 3.38 9.41
N MET A 13 -9.95 2.59 9.64
CA MET A 13 -8.83 2.42 8.71
C MET A 13 -8.77 0.94 8.38
N TYR A 14 -9.43 0.56 7.30
CA TYR A 14 -9.42 -0.79 6.76
C TYR A 14 -8.43 -0.89 5.61
N GLY A 15 -7.96 -2.10 5.35
CA GLY A 15 -7.05 -2.40 4.25
C GLY A 15 -6.94 -3.90 4.04
N PHE A 16 -6.11 -4.28 3.08
CA PHE A 16 -5.78 -5.68 2.82
C PHE A 16 -4.34 -5.96 3.21
N THR A 17 -4.10 -7.15 3.76
CA THR A 17 -2.75 -7.66 4.06
C THR A 17 -2.65 -9.09 3.55
N GLY A 18 -1.58 -9.39 2.83
CA GLY A 18 -1.36 -10.73 2.30
C GLY A 18 -0.17 -10.77 1.35
N LYS A 19 -0.06 -11.89 0.63
CA LYS A 19 0.90 -12.07 -0.45
C LYS A 19 0.13 -12.14 -1.76
N PHE A 20 0.70 -11.54 -2.79
CA PHE A 20 0.17 -11.59 -4.14
C PHE A 20 1.27 -12.08 -5.07
N THR A 21 0.92 -12.99 -5.96
CA THR A 21 1.80 -13.48 -7.03
C THR A 21 1.21 -13.03 -8.35
N TYR A 22 2.02 -12.37 -9.15
CA TYR A 22 1.66 -11.93 -10.50
C TYR A 22 2.52 -12.70 -11.51
N SER A 23 1.93 -13.07 -12.64
CA SER A 23 2.62 -13.73 -13.75
C SER A 23 2.33 -13.02 -15.08
N GLY A 24 3.21 -13.19 -16.07
CA GLY A 24 3.11 -12.55 -17.39
C GLY A 24 4.11 -11.40 -17.59
N GLU A 25 3.81 -10.51 -18.55
CA GLU A 25 4.65 -9.37 -18.93
C GLU A 25 4.58 -8.22 -17.89
N ILE A 26 5.19 -8.43 -16.73
CA ILE A 26 5.20 -7.45 -15.62
C ILE A 26 6.35 -6.44 -15.77
N ARG A 27 7.29 -6.68 -16.67
CA ARG A 27 8.55 -5.95 -16.79
C ARG A 27 8.37 -4.43 -16.87
N ASP A 28 7.40 -3.99 -17.66
CA ASP A 28 7.14 -2.56 -17.87
C ASP A 28 6.56 -1.87 -16.63
N PHE A 29 5.93 -2.64 -15.75
CA PHE A 29 5.37 -2.14 -14.48
C PHE A 29 6.36 -2.25 -13.31
N LEU A 30 7.46 -2.99 -13.46
CA LEU A 30 8.46 -3.14 -12.40
C LEU A 30 9.00 -1.80 -11.85
N PRO A 31 9.27 -0.76 -12.67
CA PRO A 31 9.70 0.53 -12.13
C PRO A 31 8.66 1.16 -11.20
N LEU A 32 7.38 1.07 -11.57
CA LEU A 32 6.27 1.60 -10.76
C LEU A 32 6.07 0.79 -9.49
N LEU A 33 6.18 -0.54 -9.57
CA LEU A 33 6.08 -1.42 -8.41
C LEU A 33 7.25 -1.15 -7.43
N LYS A 34 8.48 -1.02 -7.93
CA LYS A 34 9.64 -0.68 -7.08
C LYS A 34 9.49 0.70 -6.44
N ALA A 35 8.96 1.69 -7.17
CA ALA A 35 8.65 2.99 -6.59
C ALA A 35 7.63 2.85 -5.44
N GLY A 36 6.60 2.02 -5.63
CA GLY A 36 5.58 1.73 -4.62
C GLY A 36 6.11 1.07 -3.35
N GLU A 37 7.24 0.34 -3.37
CA GLU A 37 7.89 -0.14 -2.14
C GLU A 37 8.39 1.00 -1.25
N VAL A 38 8.81 2.13 -1.87
CA VAL A 38 9.34 3.30 -1.16
C VAL A 38 8.22 4.25 -0.73
N VAL A 39 7.33 4.59 -1.66
CA VAL A 39 6.29 5.61 -1.41
C VAL A 39 4.99 5.03 -0.83
N HIS A 40 4.89 3.70 -0.78
CA HIS A 40 3.66 2.94 -0.49
C HIS A 40 2.56 3.21 -1.53
N ILE A 41 1.48 2.42 -1.50
CA ILE A 41 0.38 2.55 -2.48
C ILE A 41 -1.01 2.71 -1.84
N GLY A 42 -1.92 3.35 -2.56
CA GLY A 42 -3.31 3.51 -2.15
C GLY A 42 -3.55 4.66 -1.17
N LYS A 43 -4.57 4.53 -0.32
CA LYS A 43 -5.00 5.58 0.62
C LYS A 43 -4.21 5.50 1.92
N ALA A 44 -3.98 6.64 2.56
CA ALA A 44 -3.37 6.76 3.89
C ALA A 44 -1.92 6.25 3.97
N THR A 45 -1.15 6.35 2.88
CA THR A 45 0.29 6.01 2.82
C THR A 45 1.12 6.74 3.88
N ALA A 46 0.82 8.01 4.13
CA ALA A 46 1.43 8.82 5.19
C ALA A 46 1.18 8.27 6.62
N PHE A 47 0.14 7.44 6.80
CA PHE A 47 -0.14 6.74 8.05
C PHE A 47 0.43 5.31 8.06
N GLY A 48 1.26 4.95 7.08
CA GLY A 48 1.94 3.66 6.99
C GLY A 48 1.16 2.55 6.26
N PHE A 49 0.04 2.88 5.61
CA PHE A 49 -0.72 1.93 4.79
C PHE A 49 -0.08 1.72 3.43
N GLY A 50 -0.42 0.60 2.77
CA GLY A 50 0.04 0.34 1.41
C GLY A 50 1.48 -0.13 1.28
N LYS A 51 2.10 -0.52 2.41
CA LYS A 51 3.45 -1.08 2.44
C LYS A 51 3.44 -2.48 1.86
N TYR A 52 4.36 -2.74 0.95
CA TYR A 52 4.66 -4.09 0.47
C TYR A 52 6.14 -4.22 0.17
N LYS A 53 6.57 -5.45 -0.11
CA LYS A 53 7.89 -5.76 -0.61
C LYS A 53 7.77 -6.69 -1.80
N ILE A 54 8.55 -6.44 -2.85
CA ILE A 54 8.65 -7.31 -4.00
C ILE A 54 9.64 -8.43 -3.66
N ARG A 55 9.31 -9.65 -4.09
CA ARG A 55 10.20 -10.80 -4.01
C ARG A 55 10.19 -11.50 -5.35
N GLU A 56 11.37 -11.83 -5.86
CA GLU A 56 11.49 -12.77 -6.96
C GLU A 56 11.20 -14.17 -6.42
N VAL A 57 10.38 -14.92 -7.14
CA VAL A 57 9.96 -16.29 -6.83
C VAL A 57 10.37 -17.18 -7.98
#